data_AF-A0A7S1WD17-F1
#
_entry.id   AF-A0A7S1WD17-F1
#
_cell.length_a   1.000
_cell.length_b   1.000
_cell.length_c   1.000
_cell.angle_alpha   90.00
_cell.angle_beta   90.00
_cell.angle_gamma   90.00
#
_symmetry.space_group_name_H-M   'P 1'
#
loop_
_entity.id
_entity.type
_entity.pdbx_description
1 polymer ?
#
loop_
_entity_poly.entity_id
_entity_poly.type
_entity_poly.pdbx_seq_one_letter_code
_entity_poly.pdbx_strand_id
1 'polypeptide(L)'
;CKVHLINGPYSCILPPVIYALFGTCIHSSVGTGGLISLLTGEKLAAYGDLDQRTHAAAIFTLLVGAMIALMGIFRLSFLVRFLSRPALSGFITASAILIIVSQFKPMLGFPKGTQGGIGDIMLRNPELLKSANLPTLVLSVMAFLFL
;
A
#
# COMPACT_ATOMS: atom_id res chain seq x y z
N CYS A 1 -1.25 4.49 5.72
CA CYS A 1 -2.61 4.74 5.20
C CYS A 1 -3.34 5.67 6.15
N LYS A 2 -3.95 6.76 5.69
CA LYS A 2 -4.74 7.70 6.54
C LYS A 2 -6.17 7.14 6.77
N VAL A 3 -6.27 5.85 7.04
CA VAL A 3 -7.54 5.15 7.31
C VAL A 3 -7.39 4.52 8.69
N HIS A 4 -8.49 4.25 9.40
CA HIS A 4 -8.42 3.64 10.73
C HIS A 4 -7.53 2.39 10.74
N LEU A 5 -6.63 2.31 11.72
CA LEU A 5 -5.60 1.26 11.80
C LEU A 5 -6.20 -0.15 11.87
N ILE A 6 -7.40 -0.28 12.43
CA ILE A 6 -8.16 -1.53 12.54
C ILE A 6 -8.49 -2.17 11.18
N ASN A 7 -8.52 -1.39 10.09
CA ASN A 7 -8.88 -1.92 8.77
C ASN A 7 -7.79 -2.83 8.18
N GLY A 8 -6.54 -2.69 8.64
CA GLY A 8 -5.42 -3.55 8.24
C GLY A 8 -5.65 -5.03 8.58
N PRO A 9 -5.79 -5.39 9.88
CA PRO A 9 -6.05 -6.77 10.27
C PRO A 9 -7.35 -7.32 9.68
N TYR A 10 -8.42 -6.52 9.61
CA TYR A 10 -9.66 -6.96 8.94
C TYR A 10 -9.46 -7.32 7.47
N SER A 11 -8.64 -6.56 6.75
CA SER A 11 -8.31 -6.85 5.35
C SER A 11 -7.37 -8.06 5.18
N CYS A 12 -6.69 -8.53 6.23
CA CYS A 12 -5.77 -9.68 6.13
C CYS A 12 -6.42 -11.00 6.52
N ILE A 13 -7.45 -10.99 7.35
CA ILE A 13 -8.08 -12.23 7.87
C ILE A 13 -9.09 -12.80 6.87
N LEU A 14 -9.92 -11.94 6.27
CA LEU A 14 -11.01 -12.39 5.39
C LEU A 14 -10.52 -13.03 4.06
N PRO A 15 -9.56 -12.46 3.31
CA PRO A 15 -9.17 -13.02 2.02
C PRO A 15 -8.58 -14.44 2.08
N PRO A 16 -7.70 -14.79 3.04
CA PRO A 16 -7.22 -16.16 3.21
C PRO A 16 -8.34 -17.16 3.50
N VAL A 17 -9.32 -16.79 4.34
CA VAL A 17 -10.47 -17.66 4.66
C VAL A 17 -11.30 -17.94 3.41
N ILE A 18 -11.56 -16.91 2.60
CA ILE A 18 -12.29 -17.05 1.34
C ILE A 18 -11.45 -17.87 0.34
N TYR A 19 -10.14 -17.62 0.25
CA TYR A 19 -9.23 -18.37 -0.63
C TYR A 19 -9.08 -19.83 -0.21
N ALA A 20 -9.17 -20.15 1.07
CA ALA A 20 -9.13 -21.54 1.54
C ALA A 20 -10.36 -22.35 1.07
N LEU A 21 -11.52 -21.71 0.88
CA LEU A 21 -12.74 -22.36 0.41
C LEU A 21 -12.84 -22.46 -1.12
N PHE A 22 -12.38 -21.44 -1.85
CA PHE A 22 -12.56 -21.32 -3.31
C PHE A 22 -11.26 -21.37 -4.12
N GLY A 23 -10.10 -21.41 -3.46
CA GLY A 23 -8.80 -21.35 -4.09
C GLY A 23 -8.43 -22.64 -4.80
N THR A 24 -7.66 -22.50 -5.88
CA THR A 24 -7.21 -23.62 -6.71
C THR A 24 -5.78 -24.08 -6.38
N CYS A 25 -4.96 -23.21 -5.79
CA CYS A 25 -3.54 -23.47 -5.52
C CYS A 25 -3.23 -23.32 -4.03
N ILE A 26 -2.92 -24.44 -3.37
CA ILE A 26 -2.71 -24.47 -1.91
C ILE A 26 -1.45 -23.72 -1.44
N HIS A 27 -0.50 -23.46 -2.35
CA HIS A 27 0.76 -22.78 -2.05
C HIS A 27 0.71 -21.25 -2.24
N SER A 28 -0.39 -20.71 -2.76
CA SER A 28 -0.52 -19.28 -3.00
C SER A 28 -1.13 -18.60 -1.78
N SER A 29 -0.35 -17.77 -1.08
CA SER A 29 -0.85 -16.96 0.02
C SER A 29 -1.48 -15.67 -0.52
N VAL A 30 -2.75 -15.45 -0.20
CA VAL A 30 -3.45 -14.19 -0.51
C VAL A 30 -3.41 -13.29 0.72
N GLY A 31 -3.02 -12.04 0.56
CA GLY A 31 -2.93 -11.09 1.67
C GLY A 31 -2.97 -9.66 1.20
N THR A 32 -2.75 -8.73 2.12
CA THR A 32 -2.67 -7.30 1.80
C THR A 32 -1.34 -6.97 1.13
N GLY A 33 -1.40 -6.30 -0.02
CA GLY A 33 -0.21 -5.83 -0.73
C GLY A 33 0.17 -4.42 -0.31
N GLY A 34 1.44 -4.19 0.04
CA GLY A 34 1.95 -2.86 0.42
C GLY A 34 1.72 -1.79 -0.66
N LEU A 35 1.96 -2.14 -1.93
CA LEU A 35 1.68 -1.26 -3.07
C LEU A 35 0.19 -0.90 -3.18
N ILE A 36 -0.70 -1.88 -3.06
CA ILE A 36 -2.14 -1.68 -3.18
C ILE A 36 -2.62 -0.74 -2.06
N SER A 37 -2.14 -0.94 -0.83
CA SER A 37 -2.45 -0.04 0.29
C SER A 37 -1.93 1.38 0.06
N LEU A 38 -0.78 1.54 -0.57
CA LEU A 38 -0.21 2.85 -0.89
C LEU A 38 -1.09 3.58 -1.91
N LEU A 39 -1.39 2.93 -3.04
CA LEU A 39 -2.20 3.48 -4.12
C LEU A 39 -3.63 3.81 -3.66
N THR A 40 -4.27 2.92 -2.90
CA THR A 40 -5.58 3.20 -2.29
C THR A 40 -5.50 4.39 -1.34
N GLY A 41 -4.43 4.48 -0.55
CA GLY A 41 -4.19 5.59 0.37
C GLY A 41 -4.05 6.94 -0.33
N GLU A 42 -3.39 6.99 -1.49
CA GLU A 42 -3.25 8.19 -2.32
C GLU A 42 -4.58 8.59 -2.96
N LYS A 43 -5.35 7.65 -3.51
CA LYS A 43 -6.66 7.95 -4.10
C LYS A 43 -7.66 8.47 -3.07
N LEU A 44 -7.59 7.95 -1.84
CA LEU A 44 -8.43 8.42 -0.74
C LEU A 44 -7.86 9.65 -0.03
N ALA A 45 -6.69 10.16 -0.41
CA ALA A 45 -6.09 11.34 0.22
C ALA A 45 -6.93 12.61 0.01
N ALA A 46 -7.78 12.64 -1.02
CA ALA A 46 -8.69 13.74 -1.32
C ALA A 46 -9.80 13.93 -0.27
N TYR A 47 -10.16 12.88 0.48
CA TYR A 47 -11.15 12.97 1.55
C TYR A 47 -10.47 13.36 2.87
N GLY A 48 -10.99 14.41 3.50
CA GLY A 48 -10.47 14.95 4.77
C GLY A 48 -10.85 14.10 5.98
N ASP A 49 -12.13 13.72 6.07
CA ASP A 49 -12.67 13.00 7.24
C ASP A 49 -12.35 11.51 7.24
N LEU A 50 -11.96 11.00 8.41
CA LEU A 50 -11.56 9.61 8.61
C LEU A 50 -12.71 8.62 8.33
N ASP A 51 -13.91 8.92 8.80
CA ASP A 51 -15.09 8.08 8.57
C ASP A 51 -15.44 8.06 7.08
N GLN A 52 -15.47 9.23 6.43
CA GLN A 52 -15.74 9.34 5.00
C GLN A 52 -14.71 8.55 4.16
N ARG A 53 -13.44 8.55 4.58
CA ARG A 53 -12.39 7.73 3.94
C ARG A 53 -12.65 6.25 4.09
N THR A 54 -13.11 5.77 5.24
CA THR A 54 -13.42 4.34 5.43
C THR A 54 -14.59 3.90 4.54
N HIS A 55 -15.65 4.71 4.47
CA HIS A 55 -16.78 4.43 3.59
C HIS A 55 -16.37 4.46 2.12
N ALA A 56 -15.58 5.44 1.70
CA ALA A 56 -15.02 5.50 0.35
C ALA A 56 -14.12 4.29 0.05
N ALA A 57 -13.31 3.83 1.02
CA ALA A 57 -12.46 2.65 0.87
C ALA A 57 -13.29 1.38 0.66
N ALA A 58 -14.39 1.22 1.41
CA ALA A 58 -15.28 0.08 1.30
C ALA A 58 -15.94 0.03 -0.09
N ILE A 59 -16.47 1.16 -0.57
CA ILE A 59 -17.08 1.26 -1.90
C ILE A 59 -16.03 1.01 -3.00
N PHE A 60 -14.84 1.60 -2.88
CA PHE A 60 -13.75 1.40 -3.83
C PHE A 60 -13.32 -0.08 -3.90
N THR A 61 -13.17 -0.72 -2.75
CA THR A 61 -12.80 -2.15 -2.67
C THR A 61 -13.90 -3.04 -3.25
N LEU A 62 -15.17 -2.73 -2.99
CA LEU A 62 -16.31 -3.44 -3.55
C LEU A 62 -16.35 -3.32 -5.09
N LEU A 63 -16.11 -2.12 -5.62
CA LEU A 63 -16.07 -1.88 -7.06
C LEU A 63 -14.91 -2.63 -7.73
N VAL A 64 -13.71 -2.58 -7.13
CA VAL A 64 -12.55 -3.34 -7.62
C VAL A 64 -12.83 -4.84 -7.59
N GLY A 65 -13.44 -5.34 -6.50
CA GLY A 65 -13.85 -6.74 -6.39
C GLY A 65 -14.87 -7.15 -7.46
N ALA A 66 -15.88 -6.31 -7.71
CA ALA A 66 -16.87 -6.53 -8.75
C ALA A 66 -16.24 -6.53 -10.15
N MET A 67 -15.30 -5.62 -10.43
CA MET A 67 -14.56 -5.61 -11.69
C MET A 67 -13.71 -6.88 -11.87
N ILE A 68 -13.01 -7.34 -10.83
CA ILE A 68 -12.22 -8.58 -10.88
C ILE A 68 -13.13 -9.79 -11.09
N ALA A 69 -14.27 -9.85 -10.41
CA ALA A 69 -15.26 -10.91 -10.59
C ALA A 69 -15.82 -10.93 -12.01
N LEU A 70 -16.15 -9.76 -12.56
CA LEU A 70 -16.62 -9.60 -13.95
C LEU A 70 -15.54 -10.04 -14.94
N MET A 71 -14.29 -9.62 -14.76
CA MET A 71 -13.17 -10.09 -15.57
C MET A 71 -12.98 -11.62 -15.48
N GLY A 72 -13.22 -12.21 -14.31
CA GLY A 72 -13.22 -13.66 -14.11
C GLY A 72 -14.34 -14.37 -14.88
N ILE A 73 -15.56 -13.83 -14.84
CA ILE A 73 -16.73 -14.36 -15.58
C ILE A 73 -16.47 -14.34 -17.09
N PHE A 74 -15.96 -13.23 -17.61
CA PHE A 74 -15.59 -13.12 -19.03
C PHE A 74 -14.28 -13.85 -19.39
N ARG A 75 -13.64 -14.52 -18.42
CA ARG A 75 -12.36 -15.25 -18.60
C ARG A 75 -11.26 -14.39 -19.23
N LEU A 76 -11.22 -13.11 -18.86
CA LEU A 76 -10.18 -12.16 -19.31
C LEU A 76 -8.77 -12.48 -18.76
N SER A 77 -8.59 -13.57 -18.02
CA SER A 77 -7.28 -14.06 -17.60
C SER A 77 -6.32 -14.32 -18.77
N PHE A 78 -6.83 -14.50 -19.99
CA PHE A 78 -5.99 -14.58 -21.20
C PHE A 78 -5.18 -13.29 -21.42
N LEU A 79 -5.68 -12.12 -21.05
CA LEU A 79 -4.98 -10.84 -21.23
C LEU A 79 -3.67 -10.78 -20.44
N VAL A 80 -3.63 -11.43 -19.27
CA VAL A 80 -2.42 -11.50 -18.44
C VAL A 80 -1.30 -12.26 -19.16
N ARG A 81 -1.63 -13.17 -20.09
CA ARG A 81 -0.63 -13.90 -20.88
C ARG A 81 0.05 -13.03 -21.95
N PHE A 82 -0.54 -11.88 -22.31
CA PHE A 82 0.08 -10.91 -23.22
C PHE A 82 1.02 -9.94 -22.53
N LEU A 83 1.06 -9.91 -21.20
CA LEU A 83 2.09 -9.17 -20.48
C LEU A 83 3.43 -9.88 -20.67
N SER A 84 4.37 -9.18 -21.29
CA SER A 84 5.72 -9.68 -21.46
C SER A 84 6.39 -9.85 -20.09
N ARG A 85 7.22 -10.90 -19.94
CA ARG A 85 8.00 -11.12 -18.71
C ARG A 85 8.83 -9.88 -18.30
N PRO A 86 9.46 -9.14 -19.23
CA PRO A 86 10.17 -7.90 -18.90
C PRO A 86 9.26 -6.81 -18.34
N ALA A 87 8.04 -6.64 -18.88
CA ALA A 87 7.10 -5.63 -18.37
C ALA A 87 6.65 -5.95 -16.94
N LEU A 88 6.35 -7.22 -16.66
CA LEU A 88 6.00 -7.66 -15.32
C LEU A 88 7.16 -7.47 -14.33
N SER A 89 8.37 -7.86 -14.73
CA SER A 89 9.57 -7.64 -13.90
C SER A 89 9.82 -6.16 -13.64
N GLY A 90 9.69 -5.30 -14.65
CA GLY A 90 9.85 -3.86 -14.51
C GLY A 90 8.80 -3.27 -13.55
N PHE A 91 7.54 -3.70 -13.64
CA PHE A 91 6.48 -3.28 -12.73
C PHE A 91 6.76 -3.68 -11.28
N ILE A 92 7.23 -4.91 -11.04
CA ILE A 92 7.56 -5.40 -9.68
C ILE A 92 8.73 -4.59 -9.10
N THR A 93 9.80 -4.38 -9.87
CA THR A 93 10.97 -3.60 -9.42
C THR A 93 10.60 -2.16 -9.13
N ALA A 94 9.83 -1.51 -10.01
CA ALA A 94 9.35 -0.14 -9.80
C ALA A 94 8.46 -0.04 -8.54
N SER A 95 7.59 -1.03 -8.34
CA SER A 95 6.72 -1.11 -7.16
C SER A 95 7.53 -1.27 -5.87
N ALA A 96 8.59 -2.10 -5.88
CA ALA A 96 9.48 -2.27 -4.74
C ALA A 96 10.20 -0.96 -4.38
N ILE A 97 10.76 -0.26 -5.38
CA ILE A 97 11.39 1.06 -5.18
C ILE A 97 10.37 2.05 -4.61
N LEU A 98 9.15 2.10 -5.15
CA LEU A 98 8.10 3.00 -4.67
C LEU A 98 7.73 2.74 -3.20
N ILE A 99 7.67 1.48 -2.78
CA ILE A 99 7.42 1.12 -1.38
C ILE A 99 8.57 1.60 -0.49
N ILE A 100 9.83 1.35 -0.87
CA ILE A 100 11.01 1.79 -0.11
C ILE A 100 11.00 3.31 0.06
N VAL A 101 10.78 4.05 -1.03
CA VAL A 101 10.69 5.51 -1.02
C VAL A 101 9.54 5.98 -0.12
N SER A 102 8.40 5.30 -0.14
CA SER A 102 7.25 5.69 0.69
C SER A 102 7.47 5.46 2.19
N GLN A 103 8.30 4.48 2.55
CA GLN A 103 8.61 4.14 3.94
C GLN A 103 9.76 4.99 4.52
N PHE A 104 10.56 5.64 3.68
CA PHE A 104 11.65 6.50 4.16
C PHE A 104 11.17 7.68 5.02
N LYS A 105 10.01 8.26 4.66
CA LYS A 105 9.43 9.41 5.36
C LYS A 105 9.07 9.12 6.82
N PRO A 106 8.34 8.03 7.17
CA PRO A 106 8.11 7.66 8.56
C PRO A 106 9.40 7.23 9.28
N MET A 107 10.40 6.65 8.60
CA MET A 107 11.68 6.27 9.23
C MET A 107 12.48 7.49 9.73
N LEU A 108 12.43 8.61 9.02
CA LEU A 108 13.10 9.86 9.40
C LEU A 108 12.42 10.58 10.58
N GLY A 109 11.29 10.08 11.09
CA GLY A 109 10.63 10.65 12.28
C GLY A 109 9.95 11.99 12.04
N PHE A 110 9.64 12.33 10.79
CA PHE A 110 8.86 13.52 10.47
C PHE A 110 7.43 13.44 11.05
N PRO A 111 6.85 14.57 11.51
CA PRO A 111 5.50 14.59 12.06
C PRO A 111 4.45 14.11 11.05
N LYS A 112 3.46 13.36 11.56
CA LYS A 112 2.34 12.82 10.76
C LYS A 112 1.53 13.99 10.19
N GLY A 113 1.63 14.24 8.89
CA GLY A 113 0.90 15.32 8.23
C GLY A 113 1.67 16.08 7.16
N THR A 114 3.00 15.93 7.10
CA THR A 114 3.79 16.47 5.99
C THR A 114 3.21 15.94 4.68
N GLN A 115 2.80 16.83 3.78
CA GLN A 115 2.32 16.48 2.44
C GLN A 115 3.47 16.64 1.45
N GLY A 116 3.46 15.88 0.36
CA GLY A 116 4.56 15.87 -0.61
C GLY A 116 5.49 14.66 -0.48
N GLY A 117 6.09 14.30 -1.63
CA GLY A 117 7.11 13.26 -1.73
C GLY A 117 8.44 13.71 -1.12
N ILE A 118 9.39 12.79 -0.96
CA ILE A 118 10.71 13.08 -0.38
C ILE A 118 11.42 14.24 -1.11
N GLY A 119 11.28 14.32 -2.43
CA GLY A 119 11.82 15.43 -3.21
C GLY A 119 11.23 16.79 -2.83
N ASP A 120 9.91 16.88 -2.62
CA ASP A 120 9.25 18.13 -2.21
C ASP A 120 9.65 18.52 -0.78
N ILE A 121 9.78 17.55 0.13
CA ILE A 121 10.21 17.78 1.51
C ILE A 121 11.66 18.29 1.57
N MET A 122 12.55 17.67 0.79
CA MET A 122 13.97 18.02 0.76
C MET A 122 14.22 19.40 0.12
N LEU A 123 13.48 19.73 -0.95
CA LEU A 123 13.64 21.00 -1.66
C LEU A 123 12.97 22.18 -0.93
N ARG A 124 11.87 21.94 -0.23
CA ARG A 124 11.00 23.02 0.25
C ARG A 124 11.30 23.46 1.68
N ASN A 125 11.90 22.62 2.53
CA ASN A 125 12.20 22.97 3.92
C ASN A 125 13.39 22.19 4.52
N PRO A 126 14.65 22.65 4.36
CA PRO A 126 15.80 22.06 5.07
C PRO A 126 15.71 22.21 6.61
N GLU A 127 14.94 23.19 7.10
CA GLU A 127 14.67 23.40 8.53
C GLU A 127 13.82 22.27 9.16
N LEU A 128 12.99 21.57 8.36
CA LEU A 128 12.18 20.45 8.83
C LEU A 128 13.02 19.22 9.21
N LEU A 129 14.24 19.09 8.68
CA LEU A 129 15.20 18.05 9.10
C LEU A 129 15.64 18.22 10.57
N LYS A 130 15.63 19.44 11.10
CA LYS A 130 15.94 19.69 12.51
C LYS A 130 14.79 19.32 13.46
N SER A 131 13.56 19.28 12.96
CA SER A 131 12.37 18.84 13.71
C SER A 131 12.13 17.33 13.65
N ALA A 132 13.07 16.57 13.09
CA ALA A 132 13.02 15.11 13.06
C ALA A 132 13.14 14.54 14.48
N ASN A 133 12.25 13.61 14.83
CA ASN A 133 12.35 12.90 16.11
C ASN A 133 13.51 11.91 16.09
N LEU A 134 14.63 12.30 16.69
CA LEU A 134 15.78 11.44 16.98
C LEU A 134 15.45 10.04 17.53
N PRO A 135 14.51 9.85 18.50
CA PRO A 135 14.20 8.52 19.01
C PRO A 135 13.58 7.60 17.95
N THR A 136 12.77 8.12 17.05
CA THR A 136 12.16 7.34 15.95
C THR A 136 13.21 6.90 14.93
N LEU A 137 14.21 7.75 14.67
CA LEU A 137 15.32 7.44 13.78
C LEU A 137 16.20 6.32 14.36
N VAL A 138 16.57 6.44 15.64
CA VAL A 138 17.36 5.40 16.34
C VAL A 138 16.61 4.07 16.36
N LEU A 139 15.31 4.09 16.67
CA LEU A 139 14.48 2.89 16.67
C LEU A 139 14.42 2.25 15.28
N SER A 140 14.28 3.06 14.22
CA SER A 140 14.25 2.57 12.85
C SER A 140 15.58 1.90 12.47
N VAL A 141 16.72 2.53 12.76
CA VAL A 141 18.05 1.97 12.46
C VAL A 141 18.30 0.67 13.23
N MET A 142 17.95 0.63 14.52
CA MET A 142 18.06 -0.59 15.34
C MET A 142 17.20 -1.72 14.78
N ALA A 143 15.95 -1.44 14.38
CA ALA A 143 15.07 -2.43 13.80
C ALA A 143 15.61 -2.98 12.46
N PHE A 144 16.21 -2.12 11.62
CA PHE A 144 16.86 -2.54 10.38
C PHE A 144 18.14 -3.35 10.58
N LEU A 145 18.89 -3.09 11.66
CA LEU A 145 20.08 -3.87 11.99
C LEU A 145 19.74 -5.23 12.61
N PHE A 146 18.61 -5.33 13.29
CA PHE A 146 18.16 -6.57 13.92
C PHE A 146 17.59 -7.59 12.92
N LEU A 147 16.89 -7.10 11.89
CA LEU A 147 16.22 -7.91 10.86
C LEU A 147 17.20 -8.40 9.78
#